data_AF-A0A139NQW6-F1
#
_entry.id   AF-A0A139NQW6-F1
#
_cell.length_a   1.000
_cell.length_b   1.000
_cell.length_c   1.000
_cell.angle_alpha   90.00
_cell.angle_beta   90.00
_cell.angle_gamma   90.00
#
_symmetry.space_group_name_H-M   'P 1'
#
loop_
_entity.id
_entity.type
_entity.pdbx_description
1 polymer ?
#
loop_
_entity_poly.entity_id
_entity_poly.type
_entity_poly.pdbx_seq_one_letter_code
_entity_poly.pdbx_strand_id
1 'polypeptide(L)'
;MITEQSYHYLADQDKEGDMKPRSKWLFISLFILMLGGIGMVILYQQRAKEEAELIRHEQERMALYLVNHYEGVEEIEFEKIENNKTTGSMTALLFINKNIEMEITFFQFNDSVDKYVVSWSQKNNLKAKDETAHQQNLENIKIKYWSNRW
;
A
#
# COMPACT_ATOMS: atom_id res chain seq x y z
N MET A 1 -36.27 -58.75 27.12
CA MET A 1 -35.07 -59.22 27.82
C MET A 1 -33.89 -58.70 26.99
N ILE A 2 -33.28 -57.58 27.40
CA ILE A 2 -32.13 -57.00 26.69
C ILE A 2 -30.93 -57.88 27.05
N THR A 3 -30.30 -58.49 26.05
CA THR A 3 -29.17 -59.42 26.25
C THR A 3 -27.91 -58.64 26.61
N GLU A 4 -27.01 -59.22 27.42
CA GLU A 4 -25.73 -58.60 27.80
C GLU A 4 -24.90 -58.12 26.60
N GLN A 5 -25.04 -58.81 25.46
CA GLN A 5 -24.40 -58.43 24.20
C GLN A 5 -24.88 -57.07 23.68
N SER A 6 -26.16 -56.72 23.89
CA SER A 6 -26.71 -55.42 23.55
C SER A 6 -26.20 -54.31 24.48
N TYR A 7 -25.89 -54.62 25.75
CA TYR A 7 -25.33 -53.65 26.68
C TYR A 7 -23.87 -53.32 26.36
N HIS A 8 -23.07 -54.33 26.01
CA HIS A 8 -21.68 -54.13 25.61
C HIS A 8 -21.54 -53.32 24.32
N TYR A 9 -22.43 -53.53 23.34
CA TYR A 9 -22.42 -52.76 22.10
C TYR A 9 -22.71 -51.27 22.31
N LEU A 10 -23.63 -50.93 23.21
CA LEU A 10 -23.95 -49.54 23.55
C LEU A 10 -22.84 -48.86 24.37
N ALA A 11 -22.13 -49.61 25.22
CA ALA A 11 -21.05 -49.10 26.05
C ALA A 11 -19.74 -48.82 25.27
N ASP A 12 -19.50 -49.53 24.16
CA ASP A 12 -18.37 -49.27 23.28
C ASP A 12 -18.66 -48.11 22.29
N GLN A 13 -19.90 -47.97 21.82
CA GLN A 13 -20.35 -46.82 21.01
C GLN A 13 -20.19 -45.48 21.76
N ASP A 14 -20.39 -45.45 23.08
CA ASP A 14 -20.28 -44.24 23.90
C ASP A 14 -18.80 -43.77 24.06
N LYS A 15 -17.83 -44.66 23.82
CA LYS A 15 -16.39 -44.36 23.96
C LYS A 15 -15.70 -43.99 22.65
N GLU A 16 -16.31 -44.31 21.52
CA GLU A 16 -15.69 -44.14 20.20
C GLU A 16 -15.67 -42.68 19.71
N GLY A 17 -16.46 -41.79 20.34
CA GLY A 17 -16.52 -40.35 20.00
C GLY A 17 -15.97 -39.38 21.04
N ASP A 18 -15.65 -39.81 22.26
CA ASP A 18 -15.28 -38.90 23.34
C ASP A 18 -13.76 -38.65 23.41
N MET A 19 -13.32 -37.60 22.71
CA MET A 19 -11.94 -37.13 22.82
C MET A 19 -11.62 -36.67 24.25
N LYS A 20 -10.48 -37.12 24.80
CA LYS A 20 -10.02 -36.74 26.14
C LYS A 20 -10.04 -35.21 26.31
N PRO A 21 -10.48 -34.69 27.46
CA PRO A 21 -10.71 -33.25 27.65
C PRO A 21 -9.47 -32.39 27.39
N ARG A 22 -8.27 -32.90 27.69
CA ARG A 22 -6.99 -32.22 27.37
C ARG A 22 -6.74 -32.06 25.87
N SER A 23 -7.19 -33.01 25.06
CA SER A 23 -7.06 -32.97 23.59
C SER A 23 -8.04 -31.97 22.98
N LYS A 24 -9.27 -31.88 23.49
CA LYS A 24 -10.29 -30.89 23.05
C LYS A 24 -9.79 -29.44 23.20
N TRP A 25 -9.16 -29.10 24.33
CA TRP A 25 -8.58 -27.78 24.55
C TRP A 25 -7.40 -27.46 23.60
N LEU A 26 -6.62 -28.47 23.20
CA LEU A 26 -5.55 -28.29 22.21
C LEU A 26 -6.11 -27.94 20.83
N PHE A 27 -7.19 -28.59 20.38
CA PHE A 27 -7.83 -28.26 19.11
C PHE A 27 -8.47 -26.87 19.13
N ILE A 28 -9.13 -26.50 20.24
CA ILE A 28 -9.69 -25.15 20.42
C ILE A 28 -8.56 -24.09 20.35
N SER A 29 -7.45 -24.33 21.05
CA SER A 29 -6.28 -23.43 21.01
C SER A 29 -5.69 -23.32 19.61
N LEU A 30 -5.54 -24.45 18.89
CA LEU A 30 -5.01 -24.47 17.53
C LEU A 30 -5.93 -23.69 16.56
N PHE A 31 -7.24 -23.83 16.72
CA PHE A 31 -8.21 -23.11 15.91
C PHE A 31 -8.13 -21.59 16.13
N ILE A 32 -8.00 -21.15 17.38
CA ILE A 32 -7.80 -19.72 17.71
C ILE A 32 -6.49 -19.19 17.11
N LEU A 33 -5.40 -19.96 17.20
CA LEU A 33 -4.12 -19.58 16.62
C LEU A 33 -4.17 -19.48 15.08
N MET A 34 -4.88 -20.41 14.42
CA MET A 34 -5.09 -20.35 12.97
C MET A 34 -5.91 -19.13 12.57
N LEU A 35 -7.02 -18.84 13.25
CA LEU A 35 -7.84 -17.65 12.98
C LEU A 35 -7.06 -16.34 13.22
N GLY A 36 -6.31 -16.27 14.31
CA GLY A 36 -5.47 -15.11 14.62
C GLY A 36 -4.33 -14.92 13.59
N GLY A 37 -3.65 -16.00 13.22
CA GLY A 37 -2.56 -15.97 12.24
C GLY A 37 -3.04 -15.57 10.84
N ILE A 38 -4.13 -16.18 10.36
CA ILE A 38 -4.73 -15.84 9.05
C ILE A 38 -5.24 -14.40 9.07
N GLY A 39 -5.90 -13.97 10.16
CA GLY A 39 -6.36 -12.59 10.33
C GLY A 39 -5.22 -11.58 10.23
N MET A 40 -4.09 -11.82 10.90
CA MET A 40 -2.91 -10.95 10.82
C MET A 40 -2.35 -10.83 9.39
N VAL A 41 -2.28 -11.94 8.65
CA VAL A 41 -1.79 -11.91 7.25
C VAL A 41 -2.72 -11.11 6.35
N ILE A 42 -4.04 -11.28 6.49
CA ILE A 42 -5.03 -10.53 5.70
C ILE A 42 -4.94 -9.03 5.99
N LEU A 43 -4.89 -8.66 7.27
CA LEU A 43 -4.78 -7.25 7.69
C LEU A 43 -3.48 -6.61 7.21
N TYR A 44 -2.37 -7.35 7.26
CA TYR A 44 -1.09 -6.88 6.74
C TYR A 44 -1.15 -6.64 5.22
N GLN A 45 -1.73 -7.58 4.46
CA GLN A 45 -1.91 -7.41 3.01
C GLN A 45 -2.85 -6.26 2.66
N GLN A 46 -3.91 -6.03 3.44
CA GLN A 46 -4.81 -4.90 3.24
C GLN A 46 -4.07 -3.57 3.46
N ARG A 47 -3.35 -3.41 4.58
CA ARG A 47 -2.54 -2.21 4.82
C ARG A 47 -1.52 -1.95 3.73
N ALA A 48 -0.80 -2.99 3.29
CA ALA A 48 0.19 -2.85 2.22
C ALA A 48 -0.44 -2.37 0.90
N LYS A 49 -1.66 -2.83 0.59
CA LYS A 49 -2.42 -2.37 -0.59
C LYS A 49 -2.87 -0.91 -0.43
N GLU A 50 -3.41 -0.54 0.72
CA GLU A 50 -3.82 0.83 1.02
C GLU A 50 -2.64 1.81 0.92
N GLU A 51 -1.50 1.47 1.50
CA GLU A 51 -0.28 2.28 1.41
C GLU A 51 0.20 2.44 -0.03
N ALA A 52 0.19 1.36 -0.82
CA ALA A 52 0.56 1.41 -2.23
C ALA A 52 -0.40 2.28 -3.05
N GLU A 53 -1.69 2.26 -2.74
CA GLU A 53 -2.69 3.09 -3.40
C GLU A 53 -2.54 4.57 -3.04
N LEU A 54 -2.27 4.89 -1.76
CA LEU A 54 -1.97 6.25 -1.31
C LEU A 54 -0.74 6.83 -2.01
N ILE A 55 0.33 6.04 -2.10
CA ILE A 55 1.56 6.42 -2.81
C ILE A 55 1.30 6.64 -4.29
N ARG A 56 0.50 5.78 -4.93
CA ARG A 56 0.12 5.94 -6.34
C ARG A 56 -0.68 7.22 -6.57
N HIS A 57 -1.66 7.48 -5.72
CA HIS A 57 -2.49 8.67 -5.80
C HIS A 57 -1.65 9.96 -5.62
N GLU A 58 -0.68 9.95 -4.73
CA GLU A 58 0.21 11.10 -4.54
C GLU A 58 1.13 11.33 -5.73
N GLN A 59 1.61 10.27 -6.37
CA GLN A 59 2.37 10.36 -7.62
C GLN A 59 1.51 10.93 -8.76
N GLU A 60 0.23 10.58 -8.84
CA GLU A 60 -0.71 11.19 -9.79
C GLU A 60 -0.91 12.68 -9.50
N ARG A 61 -1.07 13.07 -8.24
CA ARG A 61 -1.18 14.49 -7.84
C ARG A 61 0.09 15.27 -8.16
N MET A 62 1.26 14.74 -7.83
CA MET A 62 2.55 15.35 -8.19
C MET A 62 2.70 15.48 -9.70
N ALA A 63 2.33 14.46 -10.47
CA ALA A 63 2.36 14.52 -11.94
C ALA A 63 1.43 15.61 -12.46
N LEU A 64 0.21 15.71 -11.91
CA LEU A 64 -0.76 16.73 -12.30
C LEU A 64 -0.26 18.13 -11.96
N TYR A 65 0.35 18.31 -10.79
CA TYR A 65 1.00 19.55 -10.40
C TYR A 65 2.09 19.93 -11.42
N LEU A 66 3.01 19.01 -11.74
CA LEU A 66 4.10 19.28 -12.68
C LEU A 66 3.61 19.66 -14.06
N VAL A 67 2.66 18.91 -14.60
CA VAL A 67 2.07 19.15 -15.92
C VAL A 67 1.37 20.51 -15.95
N ASN A 68 0.75 20.94 -14.86
CA ASN A 68 0.06 22.23 -14.82
C ASN A 68 0.97 23.43 -14.56
N HIS A 69 2.12 23.24 -13.91
CA HIS A 69 3.03 24.32 -13.56
C HIS A 69 4.20 24.48 -14.51
N TYR A 70 4.54 23.47 -15.32
CA TYR A 70 5.70 23.49 -16.21
C TYR A 70 5.34 23.16 -17.67
N GLU A 71 5.98 23.85 -18.60
CA GLU A 71 5.87 23.60 -20.04
C GLU A 71 6.72 22.40 -20.44
N GLY A 72 6.28 21.69 -21.50
CA GLY A 72 7.06 20.64 -22.13
C GLY A 72 7.21 19.35 -21.33
N VAL A 73 6.37 19.13 -20.31
CA VAL A 73 6.34 17.85 -19.58
C VAL A 73 5.61 16.82 -20.44
N GLU A 74 6.31 15.78 -20.88
CA GLU A 74 5.75 14.68 -21.70
C GLU A 74 5.87 13.32 -20.99
N GLU A 75 6.95 13.12 -20.23
CA GLU A 75 7.23 11.91 -19.47
C GLU A 75 7.67 12.24 -18.05
N ILE A 76 7.17 11.50 -17.05
CA ILE A 76 7.54 11.60 -15.65
C ILE A 76 7.87 10.20 -15.14
N GLU A 77 9.07 10.01 -14.61
CA GLU A 77 9.53 8.76 -14.00
C GLU A 77 9.89 8.98 -12.54
N PHE A 78 9.12 8.39 -11.63
CA PHE A 78 9.43 8.39 -10.21
C PHE A 78 10.46 7.30 -9.92
N GLU A 79 11.63 7.70 -9.42
CA GLU A 79 12.72 6.77 -9.12
C GLU A 79 12.63 6.22 -7.69
N LYS A 80 12.34 7.08 -6.72
CA LYS A 80 12.25 6.71 -5.31
C LYS A 80 11.39 7.71 -4.52
N ILE A 81 10.85 7.23 -3.40
CA ILE A 81 10.25 8.08 -2.38
C ILE A 81 10.97 7.81 -1.06
N GLU A 82 11.57 8.85 -0.50
CA GLU A 82 12.26 8.83 0.77
C GLU A 82 11.38 9.42 1.86
N ASN A 83 11.39 8.80 3.04
CA ASN A 83 10.70 9.30 4.22
C ASN A 83 11.72 9.69 5.29
N ASN A 84 11.76 10.97 5.62
CA ASN A 84 12.53 11.47 6.75
C ASN A 84 11.71 11.29 8.04
N LYS A 85 12.04 10.23 8.79
CA LYS A 85 11.37 9.90 10.05
C LYS A 85 11.53 10.97 11.15
N THR A 86 12.51 11.85 11.05
CA THR A 86 12.77 12.89 12.05
C THR A 86 11.88 14.11 11.84
N THR A 87 11.74 14.56 10.59
CA THR A 87 10.92 15.74 10.24
C THR A 87 9.48 15.37 9.84
N GLY A 88 9.23 14.11 9.50
CA GLY A 88 7.98 13.65 8.91
C GLY A 88 7.82 14.05 7.44
N SER A 89 8.84 14.66 6.82
CA SER A 89 8.78 15.02 5.41
C SER A 89 9.06 13.81 4.52
N MET A 90 8.40 13.78 3.38
CA MET A 90 8.62 12.81 2.32
C MET A 90 9.18 13.53 1.10
N THR A 91 10.10 12.88 0.40
CA THR A 91 10.75 13.44 -0.79
C THR A 91 10.68 12.42 -1.92
N ALA A 92 10.05 12.80 -3.02
CA ALA A 92 10.04 12.03 -4.25
C ALA A 92 11.17 12.50 -5.16
N LEU A 93 12.05 11.58 -5.56
CA LEU A 93 13.02 11.82 -6.63
C LEU A 93 12.43 11.31 -7.95
N LEU A 94 12.49 12.14 -8.99
CA LEU A 94 11.90 11.83 -10.29
C LEU A 94 12.69 12.45 -11.45
N PHE A 95 12.44 11.91 -12.64
CA PHE A 95 12.96 12.43 -13.91
C PHE A 95 11.81 12.91 -14.79
N ILE A 96 11.91 14.15 -15.27
CA ILE A 96 11.06 14.69 -16.32
C ILE A 96 11.79 14.50 -17.65
N ASN A 97 11.08 13.98 -18.65
CA ASN A 97 11.59 13.70 -20.00
C ASN A 97 12.93 12.95 -20.02
N LYS A 98 13.15 12.09 -19.01
CA LYS A 98 14.33 11.23 -18.78
C LYS A 98 15.65 11.94 -18.44
N ASN A 99 15.70 13.27 -18.45
CA ASN A 99 16.96 14.01 -18.34
C ASN A 99 16.93 15.16 -17.31
N ILE A 100 15.75 15.56 -16.85
CA ILE A 100 15.59 16.58 -15.82
C ILE A 100 15.28 15.88 -14.51
N GLU A 101 16.31 15.70 -13.70
CA GLU A 101 16.16 15.23 -12.32
C GLU A 101 15.50 16.31 -11.47
N MET A 102 14.59 15.91 -10.58
CA MET A 102 13.83 16.78 -9.71
C MET A 102 13.51 16.08 -8.39
N GLU A 103 13.55 16.83 -7.30
CA GLU A 103 13.03 16.41 -6.01
C GLU A 103 11.78 17.19 -5.63
N ILE A 104 10.76 16.48 -5.16
CA ILE A 104 9.54 17.10 -4.62
C ILE A 104 9.39 16.68 -3.18
N THR A 105 9.44 17.65 -2.27
CA THR A 105 9.20 17.44 -0.84
C THR A 105 7.77 17.79 -0.46
N PHE A 106 7.13 16.93 0.33
CA PHE A 106 5.77 17.07 0.85
C PHE A 106 5.67 16.51 2.28
N PHE A 107 4.62 16.87 3.01
CA PHE A 107 4.44 16.49 4.42
C PHE A 107 3.19 15.64 4.66
N GLN A 108 2.18 15.71 3.79
CA GLN A 108 0.92 14.98 3.93
C GLN A 108 0.45 14.47 2.58
N PHE A 109 -0.03 13.22 2.59
CA PHE A 109 -0.75 12.65 1.47
C PHE A 109 -2.10 13.32 1.31
N ASN A 110 -2.52 13.55 0.06
CA ASN A 110 -3.81 14.12 -0.29
C ASN A 110 -4.10 15.50 0.37
N ASP A 111 -3.08 16.35 0.54
CA ASP A 111 -3.30 17.74 0.97
C ASP A 111 -4.11 18.49 -0.10
N SER A 112 -5.20 19.14 0.31
CA SER A 112 -6.10 19.87 -0.59
C SER A 112 -5.48 21.14 -1.16
N VAL A 113 -4.40 21.60 -0.54
CA VAL A 113 -3.56 22.68 -1.01
C VAL A 113 -2.27 21.99 -1.46
N ASP A 114 -2.00 21.91 -2.76
CA ASP A 114 -0.81 21.25 -3.33
C ASP A 114 0.50 21.93 -2.84
N LYS A 115 0.87 21.70 -1.58
CA LYS A 115 2.04 22.26 -0.89
C LYS A 115 3.27 21.42 -1.19
N TYR A 116 3.62 21.39 -2.46
CA TYR A 116 4.85 20.78 -2.92
C TYR A 116 5.99 21.79 -2.83
N VAL A 117 7.06 21.42 -2.14
CA VAL A 117 8.33 22.14 -2.22
C VAL A 117 9.18 21.44 -3.27
N VAL A 118 9.26 22.03 -4.45
CA VAL A 118 10.10 21.52 -5.54
C VAL A 118 11.53 21.99 -5.29
N SER A 119 12.44 21.05 -5.06
CA SER A 119 13.87 21.31 -4.87
C SER A 119 14.72 20.55 -5.88
N TRP A 120 15.91 21.10 -6.15
CA TRP A 120 16.97 20.48 -6.96
C TRP A 120 16.54 20.00 -8.37
N SER A 121 16.47 20.94 -9.31
CA SER A 121 16.78 20.61 -10.71
C SER A 121 18.26 20.94 -10.92
N GLN A 122 19.10 19.98 -11.28
CA GLN A 122 20.52 20.29 -11.54
C GLN A 122 20.70 21.29 -12.70
N LYS A 123 19.67 21.60 -13.49
CA LYS A 123 19.65 22.59 -14.58
C LYS A 123 18.21 23.09 -14.82
N ASN A 124 17.87 24.30 -14.36
CA ASN A 124 16.56 24.95 -14.51
C ASN A 124 16.17 25.25 -15.98
N ASN A 125 15.93 24.21 -16.79
CA ASN A 125 15.46 24.34 -18.18
C ASN A 125 13.95 24.18 -18.32
N LEU A 126 13.22 23.91 -17.24
CA LEU A 126 11.76 23.86 -17.26
C LEU A 126 11.20 25.26 -17.17
N LYS A 127 10.50 25.67 -18.22
CA LYS A 127 9.79 26.94 -18.25
C LYS A 127 8.49 26.80 -17.45
N ALA A 128 8.29 27.68 -16.48
CA ALA A 128 7.03 27.76 -15.77
C ALA A 128 5.92 28.18 -16.74
N LYS A 129 4.73 27.60 -16.57
CA LYS A 129 3.53 28.03 -17.27
C LYS A 129 3.02 29.33 -16.66
N ASP A 130 2.41 30.16 -17.49
CA ASP A 130 1.63 31.30 -17.01
C ASP A 130 0.36 30.79 -16.30
N GLU A 131 -0.06 31.49 -15.25
CA GLU A 131 -1.21 31.14 -14.39
C GLU A 131 -2.55 31.00 -15.16
N THR A 132 -2.60 31.47 -16.41
CA THR A 132 -3.78 31.44 -17.29
C THR A 132 -3.85 30.19 -18.17
N ALA A 133 -2.84 29.31 -18.14
CA ALA A 133 -2.83 28.08 -18.91
C ALA A 133 -3.96 27.13 -18.46
N HIS A 134 -4.69 26.55 -19.42
CA HIS A 134 -5.74 25.58 -19.12
C HIS A 134 -5.19 24.37 -18.37
N GLN A 135 -5.94 23.95 -17.35
CA GLN A 135 -5.64 22.78 -16.53
C GLN A 135 -5.59 21.54 -17.44
N GLN A 136 -4.39 21.00 -17.62
CA GLN A 136 -4.13 19.80 -18.38
C GLN A 136 -4.41 18.58 -17.51
N ASN A 137 -4.97 17.54 -18.13
CA ASN A 137 -5.11 16.21 -17.54
C ASN A 137 -3.85 15.38 -17.82
N LEU A 138 -3.80 14.16 -17.28
CA LEU A 138 -2.65 13.26 -17.43
C LEU A 138 -2.75 12.33 -18.66
N GLU A 139 -3.79 12.45 -19.49
CA GLU A 139 -4.11 11.45 -20.53
C GLU A 139 -2.98 11.27 -21.56
N ASN A 140 -2.24 12.34 -21.86
CA ASN A 140 -1.15 12.33 -22.84
C ASN A 140 0.25 12.32 -22.21
N ILE A 141 0.33 12.07 -20.89
CA ILE A 141 1.57 12.11 -20.13
C ILE A 141 1.99 10.69 -19.81
N LYS A 142 3.21 10.33 -20.20
CA LYS A 142 3.76 9.02 -19.86
C LYS A 142 4.26 9.05 -18.41
N ILE A 143 3.60 8.30 -17.53
CA ILE A 143 3.98 8.24 -16.11
C ILE A 143 4.52 6.85 -15.79
N LYS A 144 5.73 6.79 -15.24
CA LYS A 144 6.30 5.58 -14.64
C LYS A 144 6.32 5.75 -13.13
N TYR A 145 5.42 5.02 -12.48
CA TYR A 145 5.28 5.04 -11.02
C TYR A 145 6.41 4.30 -10.34
N TRP A 146 6.89 4.88 -9.26
CA TRP A 146 7.65 4.16 -8.26
C TRP A 146 6.71 3.20 -7.53
N SER A 147 7.16 1.96 -7.43
CA SER A 147 6.60 0.96 -6.53
C SER A 147 7.76 0.41 -5.73
N ASN A 148 7.60 0.38 -4.41
CA ASN A 148 8.58 -0.26 -3.56
C ASN A 148 8.52 -1.77 -3.88
N ARG A 149 9.50 -2.27 -4.63
CA ARG A 149 9.61 -3.71 -4.92
C ARG A 149 10.05 -4.39 -3.64
N TRP A 150 9.15 -5.15 -3.03
CA TRP A 150 9.45 -6.08 -1.96
C TRP A 150 9.71 -7.47 -2.53
#